data_AF-A0A3B0YJU8-F1
#
_entry.id   AF-A0A3B0YJU8-F1
#
_cell.length_a   1.000
_cell.length_b   1.000
_cell.length_c   1.000
_cell.angle_alpha   90.00
_cell.angle_beta   90.00
_cell.angle_gamma   90.00
#
_symmetry.space_group_name_H-M   'P 1'
#
loop_
_entity.id
_entity.type
_entity.pdbx_description
1 polymer ?
#
loop_
_entity_poly.entity_id
_entity_poly.type
_entity_poly.pdbx_seq_one_letter_code
_entity_poly.pdbx_strand_id
1 'polypeptide(L)'
;MTSDETMLSQNNSDSLFQMVKASGVVLAPGGHFNKPFDNEKSDNELLHQVINYYHETLKSTPVALKTLQKMGIDKSEVIDQFKLGLSDRTFGHLLPEKNRREGAALRGRLQRLGILKPSGHELFRGSLVVPVFENGVVKQIYGYKLSKKLRPGTPVHTYLSESSHGLFNSKAVQTCDEVIICSSMVDVLTFWCAGYKNVTCSYAKEVHNEH
;
A
#
# COMPACT_ATOMS: atom_id res chain seq x y z
N MET A 1 14.56 -28.12 35.65
CA MET A 1 14.04 -26.73 35.51
C MET A 1 14.73 -26.09 34.34
N THR A 2 14.10 -26.14 33.17
CA THR A 2 14.22 -25.20 32.03
C THR A 2 13.48 -25.83 30.85
N SER A 3 12.97 -24.96 29.96
CA SER A 3 12.42 -25.26 28.61
C SER A 3 10.91 -25.51 28.54
N ASP A 4 10.10 -24.45 28.62
CA ASP A 4 8.73 -24.51 28.04
C ASP A 4 8.20 -23.16 27.49
N GLU A 5 9.05 -22.14 27.33
CA GLU A 5 8.63 -20.82 26.78
C GLU A 5 9.00 -20.59 25.31
N THR A 6 9.57 -21.57 24.60
CA THR A 6 10.03 -21.38 23.21
C THR A 6 9.05 -21.83 22.11
N MET A 7 7.85 -22.30 22.46
CA MET A 7 6.92 -22.94 21.51
C MET A 7 5.59 -22.21 21.26
N LEU A 8 5.50 -20.89 21.50
CA LEU A 8 4.24 -20.14 21.26
C LEU A 8 4.29 -18.97 20.24
N SER A 9 5.40 -18.73 19.54
CA SER A 9 5.50 -17.55 18.65
C SER A 9 5.30 -17.79 17.14
N GLN A 10 5.03 -19.02 16.69
CA GLN A 10 4.95 -19.34 15.26
C GLN A 10 3.55 -19.39 14.63
N ASN A 11 2.45 -19.29 15.39
CA ASN A 11 1.13 -19.74 14.88
C ASN A 11 0.12 -18.69 14.36
N ASN A 12 0.50 -17.43 14.09
CA ASN A 12 -0.48 -16.42 13.67
C ASN A 12 -0.43 -15.97 12.19
N SER A 13 0.62 -16.29 11.43
CA SER A 13 0.60 -16.16 9.97
C SER A 13 -0.21 -17.28 9.32
N ASP A 14 -0.19 -18.46 9.95
CA ASP A 14 -0.87 -19.65 9.46
C ASP A 14 -2.38 -19.53 9.62
N SER A 15 -2.87 -18.85 10.66
CA SER A 15 -4.31 -18.67 10.88
C SER A 15 -5.01 -17.91 9.75
N LEU A 16 -4.41 -16.82 9.22
CA LEU A 16 -4.96 -16.10 8.06
C LEU A 16 -4.85 -16.94 6.77
N PHE A 17 -3.74 -17.66 6.60
CA PHE A 17 -3.51 -18.53 5.45
C PHE A 17 -4.50 -19.71 5.41
N GLN A 18 -4.82 -20.28 6.60
CA GLN A 18 -5.80 -21.34 6.77
C GLN A 18 -7.25 -20.83 6.63
N MET A 19 -7.55 -19.61 7.07
CA MET A 19 -8.86 -18.98 6.84
C MET A 19 -9.12 -18.71 5.36
N VAL A 20 -8.10 -18.33 4.58
CA VAL A 20 -8.20 -18.19 3.12
C VAL A 20 -8.47 -19.54 2.45
N LYS A 21 -7.81 -20.62 2.89
CA LYS A 21 -8.09 -21.98 2.40
C LYS A 21 -9.49 -22.50 2.77
N ALA A 22 -9.97 -22.20 3.97
CA ALA A 22 -11.28 -22.65 4.46
C ALA A 22 -12.47 -21.93 3.78
N SER A 23 -12.24 -20.78 3.14
CA SER A 23 -13.26 -19.97 2.48
C SER A 23 -13.67 -20.50 1.10
N GLY A 24 -13.10 -21.62 0.63
CA GLY A 24 -13.37 -22.15 -0.71
C GLY A 24 -12.90 -21.24 -1.86
N VAL A 25 -12.11 -20.21 -1.55
CA VAL A 25 -11.48 -19.36 -2.56
C VAL A 25 -10.36 -20.17 -3.20
N VAL A 26 -10.67 -20.78 -4.34
CA VAL A 26 -9.66 -21.27 -5.26
C VAL A 26 -8.91 -20.03 -5.75
N LEU A 27 -7.72 -19.76 -5.20
CA LEU A 27 -6.73 -18.99 -5.93
C LEU A 27 -6.45 -19.79 -7.19
N ALA A 28 -7.04 -19.37 -8.31
CA ALA A 28 -6.82 -20.00 -9.60
C ALA A 28 -5.30 -20.14 -9.80
N PRO A 29 -4.80 -21.33 -10.20
CA PRO A 29 -3.38 -21.48 -10.49
C PRO A 29 -3.04 -20.48 -11.59
N GLY A 30 -2.17 -19.53 -11.23
CA GLY A 30 -1.56 -18.52 -12.09
C GLY A 30 -2.31 -18.24 -13.38
N GLY A 31 -3.33 -17.37 -13.33
CA GLY A 31 -3.74 -16.67 -14.54
C GLY A 31 -2.48 -16.06 -15.15
N HIS A 32 -2.24 -16.31 -16.43
CA HIS A 32 -1.10 -15.79 -17.17
C HIS A 32 -1.04 -14.26 -17.07
N PHE A 33 -0.40 -13.74 -16.01
CA PHE A 33 0.09 -12.37 -15.94
C PHE A 33 1.30 -12.32 -16.86
N ASN A 34 1.04 -12.20 -18.16
CA ASN A 34 2.05 -12.11 -19.18
C ASN A 34 2.77 -10.76 -19.01
N LYS A 35 3.83 -10.74 -18.19
CA LYS A 35 4.67 -9.58 -17.83
C LYS A 35 3.89 -8.30 -17.42
N PRO A 36 3.25 -8.25 -16.22
CA PRO A 36 2.58 -7.04 -15.73
C PRO A 36 3.54 -5.87 -15.48
N PHE A 37 4.83 -6.15 -15.30
CA PHE A 37 5.85 -5.18 -15.01
C PHE A 37 6.86 -5.14 -16.15
N ASP A 38 6.87 -4.01 -16.84
CA ASP A 38 7.72 -3.80 -17.99
C ASP A 38 8.90 -2.90 -17.59
N ASN A 39 10.09 -3.48 -17.61
CA ASN A 39 11.32 -2.80 -17.25
C ASN A 39 11.75 -1.75 -18.29
N GLU A 40 11.16 -1.74 -19.49
CA GLU A 40 11.53 -0.80 -20.55
C GLU A 40 10.67 0.48 -20.54
N LYS A 41 9.58 0.50 -19.77
CA LYS A 41 8.74 1.70 -19.59
C LYS A 41 9.43 2.77 -18.76
N SER A 42 8.90 4.00 -18.74
CA SER A 42 9.38 5.07 -17.85
C SER A 42 9.14 4.74 -16.36
N ASP A 43 9.84 5.43 -15.46
CA ASP A 43 9.72 5.19 -14.01
C ASP A 43 8.29 5.44 -13.51
N ASN A 44 7.65 6.49 -14.03
CA ASN A 44 6.26 6.80 -13.72
C ASN A 44 5.32 5.68 -14.18
N GLU A 45 5.48 5.17 -15.41
CA GLU A 45 4.65 4.08 -15.92
C GLU A 45 4.85 2.77 -15.12
N LEU A 46 6.09 2.48 -14.70
CA LEU A 46 6.35 1.33 -13.84
C LEU A 46 5.66 1.50 -12.46
N LEU A 47 5.69 2.69 -11.87
CA LEU A 47 4.93 2.97 -10.65
C LEU A 47 3.41 2.80 -10.85
N HIS A 48 2.87 3.24 -12.00
CA HIS A 48 1.47 2.99 -12.37
C HIS A 48 1.14 1.49 -12.45
N GLN A 49 2.03 0.67 -13.02
CA GLN A 49 1.84 -0.80 -13.04
C GLN A 49 1.79 -1.38 -11.62
N VAL A 50 2.68 -0.94 -10.73
CA VAL A 50 2.70 -1.36 -9.32
C VAL A 50 1.43 -0.93 -8.59
N ILE A 51 0.98 0.31 -8.78
CA ILE A 51 -0.26 0.83 -8.18
C ILE A 51 -1.47 0.04 -8.68
N ASN A 52 -1.56 -0.23 -9.98
CA ASN A 52 -2.65 -1.04 -10.55
C ASN A 52 -2.66 -2.44 -9.95
N TYR A 53 -1.49 -3.06 -9.78
CA TYR A 53 -1.39 -4.34 -9.09
C TYR A 53 -1.97 -4.28 -7.67
N TYR A 54 -1.55 -3.29 -6.87
CA TYR A 54 -2.08 -3.11 -5.51
C TYR A 54 -3.58 -2.82 -5.51
N HIS A 55 -4.07 -2.02 -6.46
CA HIS A 55 -5.47 -1.67 -6.61
C HIS A 55 -6.34 -2.91 -6.86
N GLU A 56 -5.96 -3.74 -7.82
CA GLU A 56 -6.65 -5.00 -8.10
C GLU A 56 -6.59 -5.96 -6.90
N THR A 57 -5.43 -6.02 -6.22
CA THR A 57 -5.26 -6.82 -5.01
C THR A 57 -6.22 -6.39 -3.89
N LEU A 58 -6.46 -5.08 -3.70
CA LEU A 58 -7.44 -4.61 -2.73
C LEU A 58 -8.86 -5.02 -3.11
N LYS A 59 -9.24 -4.82 -4.37
CA LYS A 59 -10.59 -5.14 -4.89
C LYS A 59 -10.89 -6.62 -4.80
N SER A 60 -9.87 -7.48 -4.94
CA SER A 60 -10.00 -8.93 -4.84
C SER A 60 -9.85 -9.49 -3.42
N THR A 61 -9.68 -8.66 -2.38
CA THR A 61 -9.42 -9.11 -1.00
C THR A 61 -10.55 -8.72 -0.03
N PRO A 62 -11.60 -9.56 0.14
CA PRO A 62 -12.75 -9.26 0.99
C PRO A 62 -12.40 -8.92 2.45
N VAL A 63 -11.38 -9.57 3.01
CA VAL A 63 -10.93 -9.33 4.40
C VAL A 63 -10.36 -7.93 4.57
N ALA A 64 -9.64 -7.41 3.57
CA ALA A 64 -9.12 -6.06 3.57
C ALA A 64 -10.26 -5.03 3.44
N LEU A 65 -11.19 -5.25 2.53
CA LEU A 65 -12.38 -4.41 2.36
C LEU A 65 -13.22 -4.31 3.65
N LYS A 66 -13.44 -5.44 4.33
CA LYS A 66 -14.11 -5.46 5.65
C LYS A 66 -13.34 -4.70 6.73
N THR A 67 -12.01 -4.65 6.63
CA THR A 67 -11.17 -3.86 7.55
C THR A 67 -11.33 -2.37 7.26
N LEU A 68 -11.33 -1.95 6.00
CA LEU A 68 -11.60 -0.57 5.60
C LEU A 68 -12.99 -0.10 6.04
N GLN A 69 -14.00 -0.96 5.90
CA GLN A 69 -15.36 -0.66 6.38
C GLN A 69 -15.38 -0.33 7.88
N LYS A 70 -14.65 -1.10 8.71
CA LYS A 70 -14.52 -0.81 10.16
C LYS A 70 -13.80 0.50 10.47
N MET A 71 -13.05 1.04 9.52
CA MET A 71 -12.37 2.34 9.60
C MET A 71 -13.23 3.49 9.04
N GLY A 72 -14.47 3.22 8.61
CA GLY A 72 -15.34 4.20 7.95
C GLY A 72 -14.96 4.47 6.49
N ILE A 73 -14.14 3.61 5.87
CA ILE A 73 -13.77 3.67 4.45
C ILE A 73 -14.57 2.57 3.72
N ASP A 74 -15.85 2.83 3.47
CA ASP A 74 -16.84 1.80 3.10
C ASP A 74 -17.52 1.99 1.75
N LYS A 75 -17.19 3.06 1.01
CA LYS A 75 -17.72 3.35 -0.32
C LYS A 75 -16.77 2.82 -1.40
N SER A 76 -17.27 2.03 -2.36
CA SER A 76 -16.46 1.60 -3.51
C SER A 76 -15.89 2.79 -4.31
N GLU A 77 -16.64 3.89 -4.38
CA GLU A 77 -16.24 5.13 -5.03
C GLU A 77 -14.89 5.67 -4.52
N VAL A 78 -14.60 5.57 -3.21
CA VAL A 78 -13.34 6.07 -2.65
C VAL A 78 -12.14 5.24 -3.12
N ILE A 79 -12.35 3.93 -3.32
CA ILE A 79 -11.32 3.00 -3.79
C ILE A 79 -10.93 3.35 -5.22
N ASP A 80 -11.92 3.58 -6.08
CA ASP A 80 -11.68 3.89 -7.49
C ASP A 80 -11.16 5.34 -7.66
N GLN A 81 -11.74 6.32 -6.94
CA GLN A 81 -11.37 7.73 -7.00
C GLN A 81 -9.90 7.97 -6.63
N PHE A 82 -9.41 7.33 -5.57
CA PHE A 82 -8.04 7.52 -5.08
C PHE A 82 -7.11 6.36 -5.43
N LYS A 83 -7.56 5.41 -6.27
CA LYS A 83 -6.81 4.20 -6.63
C LYS A 83 -6.21 3.48 -5.42
N LEU A 84 -7.03 3.32 -4.38
CA LEU A 84 -6.63 2.62 -3.16
C LEU A 84 -6.19 1.20 -3.49
N GLY A 85 -5.14 0.73 -2.84
CA GLY A 85 -4.57 -0.60 -3.08
C GLY A 85 -4.15 -1.32 -1.80
N LEU A 86 -3.71 -2.57 -1.95
CA LEU A 86 -3.25 -3.41 -0.86
C LEU A 86 -1.90 -4.02 -1.23
N SER A 87 -0.89 -3.81 -0.40
CA SER A 87 0.35 -4.60 -0.44
C SER A 87 0.21 -5.80 0.49
N ASP A 88 -0.12 -6.96 -0.09
CA ASP A 88 -0.46 -8.21 0.60
C ASP A 88 0.71 -9.19 0.71
N ARG A 89 1.94 -8.75 0.37
CA ARG A 89 3.20 -9.52 0.38
C ARG A 89 3.41 -10.41 -0.83
N THR A 90 2.52 -10.41 -1.82
CA THR A 90 2.60 -11.34 -2.94
C THR A 90 3.27 -10.74 -4.19
N PHE A 91 3.40 -9.42 -4.26
CA PHE A 91 4.01 -8.70 -5.39
C PHE A 91 5.38 -9.26 -5.78
N GLY A 92 6.24 -9.53 -4.80
CA GLY A 92 7.61 -10.01 -5.05
C GLY A 92 7.70 -11.36 -5.75
N HIS A 93 6.64 -12.18 -5.70
CA HIS A 93 6.56 -13.48 -6.37
C HIS A 93 6.25 -13.36 -7.87
N LEU A 94 5.73 -12.22 -8.31
CA LEU A 94 5.44 -11.93 -9.72
C LEU A 94 6.65 -11.38 -10.47
N LEU A 95 7.69 -10.97 -9.75
CA LEU A 95 8.90 -10.44 -10.34
C LEU A 95 9.83 -11.58 -10.76
N PRO A 96 10.48 -11.50 -11.95
CA PRO A 96 11.45 -12.50 -12.37
C PRO A 96 12.54 -12.74 -11.32
N GLU A 97 13.10 -13.95 -11.33
CA GLU A 97 14.11 -14.35 -10.36
C GLU A 97 15.35 -13.42 -10.41
N LYS A 98 15.87 -13.08 -9.24
CA LYS A 98 17.00 -12.13 -9.09
C LYS A 98 18.32 -12.60 -9.75
N ASN A 99 18.45 -13.90 -10.01
CA ASN A 99 19.60 -14.50 -10.69
C ASN A 99 19.55 -14.32 -12.22
N ARG A 100 18.43 -13.86 -12.79
CA ARG A 100 18.29 -13.53 -14.21
C ARG A 100 18.58 -12.05 -14.41
N ARG A 101 19.20 -11.70 -15.55
CA ARG A 101 19.53 -10.31 -15.91
C ARG A 101 18.30 -9.39 -15.84
N GLU A 102 17.18 -9.81 -16.42
CA GLU A 102 15.92 -9.05 -16.40
C GLU A 102 15.37 -8.88 -14.98
N GLY A 103 15.42 -9.93 -14.16
CA GLY A 103 14.96 -9.89 -12.77
C GLY A 103 15.82 -8.99 -11.88
N ALA A 104 17.15 -9.06 -12.03
CA ALA A 104 18.08 -8.17 -11.34
C ALA A 104 17.85 -6.70 -11.73
N ALA A 105 17.68 -6.42 -13.02
CA ALA A 105 17.44 -5.07 -13.52
C ALA A 105 16.13 -4.47 -12.96
N LEU A 106 15.01 -5.19 -13.11
CA LEU A 106 13.70 -4.74 -12.63
C LEU A 106 13.67 -4.58 -11.11
N ARG A 107 14.20 -5.55 -10.35
CA ARG A 107 14.25 -5.46 -8.88
C ARG A 107 15.12 -4.29 -8.42
N GLY A 108 16.30 -4.10 -9.03
CA GLY A 108 17.16 -2.96 -8.74
C GLY A 108 16.50 -1.62 -9.06
N ARG A 109 15.69 -1.56 -10.13
CA ARG A 109 14.89 -0.39 -10.48
C ARG A 109 13.79 -0.11 -9.45
N LEU A 110 13.03 -1.13 -9.06
CA LEU A 110 12.01 -1.02 -8.02
C LEU A 110 12.60 -0.64 -6.65
N GLN A 111 13.86 -1.00 -6.38
CA GLN A 111 14.59 -0.52 -5.20
C GLN A 111 14.94 0.96 -5.30
N ARG A 112 15.45 1.44 -6.45
CA ARG A 112 15.70 2.88 -6.67
C ARG A 112 14.43 3.71 -6.55
N LEU A 113 13.30 3.16 -7.00
CA LEU A 113 11.99 3.80 -6.88
C LEU A 113 11.36 3.68 -5.48
N GLY A 114 11.98 2.97 -4.55
CA GLY A 114 11.51 2.82 -3.16
C GLY A 114 10.40 1.79 -2.95
N ILE A 115 9.89 1.12 -3.99
CA ILE A 115 8.86 0.07 -3.85
C ILE A 115 9.41 -1.14 -3.10
N LEU A 116 10.66 -1.50 -3.37
CA LEU A 116 11.38 -2.55 -2.66
C LEU A 116 12.47 -1.96 -1.77
N LYS A 117 12.64 -2.53 -0.59
CA LYS A 117 13.79 -2.27 0.27
C LYS A 117 15.07 -2.91 -0.29
N PRO A 118 16.27 -2.53 0.18
CA PRO A 118 17.51 -3.22 -0.17
C PRO A 118 17.46 -4.74 0.10
N SER A 119 16.71 -5.17 1.12
CA SER A 119 16.48 -6.59 1.42
C SER A 119 15.60 -7.33 0.40
N GLY A 120 14.95 -6.61 -0.52
CA GLY A 120 14.02 -7.15 -1.51
C GLY A 120 12.57 -7.28 -1.01
N HIS A 121 12.30 -6.97 0.26
CA HIS A 121 10.94 -6.88 0.78
C HIS A 121 10.24 -5.61 0.29
N GLU A 122 8.94 -5.69 0.05
CA GLU A 122 8.10 -4.52 -0.23
C GLU A 122 8.17 -3.49 0.91
N LEU A 123 8.21 -2.20 0.55
CA LEU A 123 8.15 -1.09 1.50
C LEU A 123 6.81 -1.09 2.24
N PHE A 124 5.71 -1.23 1.50
CA PHE A 124 4.34 -1.12 2.00
C PHE A 124 3.76 -2.43 2.54
N ARG A 125 4.61 -3.42 2.84
CA ARG A 125 4.22 -4.78 3.24
C ARG A 125 3.10 -4.81 4.31
N GLY A 126 1.89 -5.27 3.95
CA GLY A 126 0.74 -5.35 4.85
C GLY A 126 0.04 -4.02 5.13
N SER A 127 0.14 -3.07 4.20
CA SER A 127 -0.49 -1.75 4.30
C SER A 127 -1.61 -1.57 3.26
N LEU A 128 -2.62 -0.78 3.62
CA LEU A 128 -3.40 0.00 2.66
C LEU A 128 -2.44 0.95 1.94
N VAL A 129 -2.53 1.00 0.62
CA VAL A 129 -1.73 1.84 -0.25
C VAL A 129 -2.61 2.96 -0.80
N VAL A 130 -2.17 4.21 -0.65
CA VAL A 130 -2.85 5.41 -1.13
C VAL A 130 -1.88 6.18 -2.03
N PRO A 131 -2.00 6.06 -3.36
CA PRO A 131 -1.18 6.84 -4.28
C PRO A 131 -1.63 8.31 -4.34
N VAL A 132 -0.68 9.21 -4.54
CA VAL A 132 -0.93 10.62 -4.84
C VAL A 132 -0.46 10.91 -6.25
N PHE A 133 -1.38 11.41 -7.07
CA PHE A 133 -1.12 11.80 -8.44
C PHE A 133 -1.17 13.31 -8.58
N GLU A 134 -0.29 13.85 -9.45
CA GLU A 134 -0.36 15.21 -9.94
C GLU A 134 -0.18 15.16 -11.46
N ASN A 135 -1.18 15.62 -12.21
CA ASN A 135 -1.17 15.59 -13.68
C ASN A 135 -0.82 14.20 -14.26
N GLY A 136 -1.33 13.13 -13.64
CA GLY A 136 -1.06 11.74 -14.05
C GLY A 136 0.32 11.19 -13.65
N VAL A 137 1.13 11.98 -12.94
CA VAL A 137 2.44 11.55 -12.42
C VAL A 137 2.30 11.13 -10.96
N VAL A 138 2.88 9.99 -10.60
CA VAL A 138 2.96 9.52 -9.21
C VAL A 138 3.94 10.39 -8.44
N LYS A 139 3.44 11.17 -7.47
CA LYS A 139 4.27 12.08 -6.64
C LYS A 139 4.62 11.49 -5.30
N GLN A 140 3.71 10.68 -4.76
CA GLN A 140 3.86 10.04 -3.46
C GLN A 140 3.04 8.74 -3.45
N ILE A 141 3.47 7.78 -2.64
CA ILE A 141 2.64 6.65 -2.24
C ILE A 141 2.70 6.58 -0.72
N TYR A 142 1.53 6.62 -0.10
CA TYR A 142 1.37 6.48 1.33
C TYR A 142 0.90 5.07 1.68
N GLY A 143 1.44 4.52 2.76
CA GLY A 143 1.09 3.23 3.31
C GLY A 143 0.58 3.35 4.74
N TYR A 144 -0.57 2.72 5.03
CA TYR A 144 -1.11 2.61 6.38
C TYR A 144 -1.27 1.14 6.80
N LYS A 145 -0.69 0.75 7.94
CA LYS A 145 -0.80 -0.63 8.43
C LYS A 145 -2.23 -0.98 8.81
N LEU A 146 -2.77 -2.02 8.17
CA LEU A 146 -4.11 -2.52 8.49
C LEU A 146 -4.14 -3.44 9.72
N SER A 147 -3.00 -4.04 10.09
CA SER A 147 -2.88 -4.84 11.31
C SER A 147 -2.69 -3.95 12.54
N LYS A 148 -3.43 -4.24 13.61
CA LYS A 148 -3.23 -3.63 14.93
C LYS A 148 -2.11 -4.29 15.74
N LYS A 149 -1.69 -5.51 15.37
CA LYS A 149 -0.61 -6.26 16.03
C LYS A 149 0.67 -6.04 15.25
N LEU A 150 1.38 -4.96 15.57
CA LEU A 150 2.65 -4.62 14.96
C LEU A 150 3.80 -4.97 15.90
N ARG A 151 4.95 -5.35 15.33
CA ARG A 151 6.17 -5.52 16.11
C ARG A 151 6.61 -4.13 16.60
N PRO A 152 7.22 -4.01 17.80
CA PRO A 152 7.77 -2.74 18.28
C PRO A 152 8.65 -2.08 17.21
N GLY A 153 8.51 -0.77 17.05
CA GLY A 153 9.24 0.02 16.04
C GLY A 153 8.74 -0.13 14.60
N THR A 154 7.69 -0.91 14.33
CA THR A 154 7.08 -0.94 12.98
C THR A 154 6.29 0.35 12.77
N PRO A 155 6.62 1.17 11.76
CA PRO A 155 5.87 2.39 11.51
C PRO A 155 4.47 2.05 10.98
N VAL A 156 3.46 2.73 11.54
CA VAL A 156 2.05 2.61 11.11
C VAL A 156 1.86 3.32 9.76
N HIS A 157 2.49 4.48 9.61
CA HIS A 157 2.47 5.32 8.42
C HIS A 157 3.80 5.18 7.68
N THR A 158 3.78 5.08 6.36
CA THR A 158 4.99 4.98 5.54
C THR A 158 4.79 5.79 4.26
N TYR A 159 5.82 6.50 3.82
CA TYR A 159 5.81 7.26 2.58
C TYR A 159 6.88 6.69 1.63
N LEU A 160 6.64 6.76 0.32
CA LEU A 160 7.58 6.30 -0.70
C LEU A 160 8.83 7.16 -0.74
N SER A 161 8.62 8.47 -0.75
CA SER A 161 9.66 9.49 -0.90
C SER A 161 9.63 10.42 0.31
N GLU A 162 10.80 10.61 0.90
CA GLU A 162 11.00 11.51 2.05
C GLU A 162 11.16 12.97 1.64
N SER A 163 11.54 13.23 0.38
CA SER A 163 11.71 14.59 -0.16
C SER A 163 10.43 15.14 -0.80
N SER A 164 9.48 14.25 -1.13
CA SER A 164 8.19 14.65 -1.70
C SER A 164 7.32 15.32 -0.65
N HIS A 165 6.82 16.52 -0.98
CA HIS A 165 5.89 17.27 -0.16
C HIS A 165 4.73 17.79 -1.00
N GLY A 166 3.55 17.93 -0.40
CA GLY A 166 2.36 18.43 -1.09
C GLY A 166 1.07 18.17 -0.32
N LEU A 167 -0.06 18.28 -1.01
CA LEU A 167 -1.40 18.08 -0.45
C LEU A 167 -2.09 16.89 -1.10
N PHE A 168 -2.66 15.99 -0.30
CA PHE A 168 -3.53 14.93 -0.79
C PHE A 168 -4.93 15.48 -1.06
N ASN A 169 -5.59 15.06 -2.14
CA ASN A 169 -6.85 15.66 -2.60
C ASN A 169 -6.73 17.19 -2.81
N SER A 170 -5.59 17.65 -3.36
CA SER A 170 -5.29 19.08 -3.57
C SER A 170 -6.34 19.83 -4.40
N LYS A 171 -7.09 19.13 -5.26
CA LYS A 171 -8.21 19.70 -6.01
C LYS A 171 -9.24 20.33 -5.09
N ALA A 172 -9.55 19.73 -3.94
CA ALA A 172 -10.46 20.30 -2.96
C ALA A 172 -10.01 21.70 -2.50
N VAL A 173 -8.69 21.89 -2.32
CA VAL A 173 -8.11 23.19 -1.92
C VAL A 173 -8.20 24.23 -3.03
N GLN A 174 -8.18 23.80 -4.28
CA GLN A 174 -8.25 24.71 -5.43
C GLN A 174 -9.68 25.12 -5.78
N THR A 175 -10.68 24.33 -5.39
CA THR A 175 -12.07 24.50 -5.87
C THR A 175 -13.09 24.81 -4.79
N CYS A 176 -12.73 24.74 -3.51
CA CYS A 176 -13.65 24.95 -2.40
C CYS A 176 -13.25 26.19 -1.60
N ASP A 177 -14.24 26.97 -1.17
CA ASP A 177 -14.03 28.15 -0.33
C ASP A 177 -13.61 27.78 1.11
N GLU A 178 -14.05 26.61 1.58
CA GLU A 178 -13.71 26.04 2.89
C GLU A 178 -13.13 24.65 2.74
N VAL A 179 -12.09 24.34 3.52
CA VAL A 179 -11.37 23.07 3.47
C VAL A 179 -11.17 22.51 4.89
N ILE A 180 -11.44 21.22 5.05
CA ILE A 180 -11.12 20.45 6.26
C ILE A 180 -9.70 19.89 6.12
N ILE A 181 -8.82 20.20 7.05
CA ILE A 181 -7.45 19.66 7.10
C ILE A 181 -7.39 18.54 8.14
N CYS A 182 -6.95 17.37 7.72
CA CYS A 182 -6.78 16.21 8.58
C CYS A 182 -5.29 15.89 8.84
N SER A 183 -5.03 15.06 9.85
CA SER A 183 -3.69 14.60 10.22
C SER A 183 -3.10 13.56 9.27
N SER A 184 -3.92 12.78 8.57
CA SER A 184 -3.44 11.70 7.71
C SER A 184 -4.36 11.44 6.52
N MET A 185 -3.83 10.78 5.47
CA MET A 185 -4.65 10.38 4.33
C MET A 185 -5.77 9.41 4.72
N VAL A 186 -5.61 8.62 5.78
CA VAL A 186 -6.69 7.73 6.26
C VAL A 186 -7.86 8.55 6.80
N ASP A 187 -7.58 9.60 7.57
CA ASP A 187 -8.60 10.50 8.09
C ASP A 187 -9.32 11.22 6.94
N VAL A 188 -8.56 11.68 5.93
CA VAL A 188 -9.13 12.26 4.70
C VAL A 188 -10.10 11.27 4.05
N LEU A 189 -9.71 9.99 3.89
CA LEU A 189 -10.57 8.97 3.28
C LEU A 189 -11.84 8.71 4.12
N THR A 190 -11.73 8.68 5.44
CA THR A 190 -12.88 8.51 6.35
C THR A 190 -13.85 9.69 6.24
N PHE A 191 -13.37 10.93 6.28
CA PHE A 191 -14.20 12.13 6.08
C PHE A 191 -14.83 12.17 4.68
N TRP A 192 -14.07 11.79 3.67
CA TRP A 192 -14.55 11.73 2.30
C TRP A 192 -15.69 10.72 2.12
N CYS A 193 -15.60 9.57 2.80
CA CYS A 193 -16.68 8.60 2.88
C CYS A 193 -17.88 9.12 3.68
N ALA A 194 -17.66 9.91 4.73
CA ALA A 194 -18.73 10.58 5.47
C ALA A 194 -19.44 11.71 4.68
N GLY A 195 -18.95 12.05 3.48
CA GLY A 195 -19.58 13.02 2.58
C GLY A 195 -18.86 14.36 2.48
N TYR A 196 -17.84 14.59 3.29
CA TYR A 196 -17.02 15.80 3.24
C TYR A 196 -16.00 15.68 2.12
N LYS A 197 -16.31 16.20 0.93
CA LYS A 197 -15.43 16.12 -0.24
C LYS A 197 -14.33 17.19 -0.25
N ASN A 198 -14.52 18.26 0.53
CA ASN A 198 -13.61 19.37 0.74
C ASN A 198 -12.55 19.09 1.82
N VAL A 199 -12.01 17.86 1.85
CA VAL A 199 -11.05 17.41 2.86
C VAL A 199 -9.68 17.14 2.27
N THR A 200 -8.61 17.52 2.96
CA THR A 200 -7.22 17.35 2.54
C THR A 200 -6.31 17.01 3.73
N CYS A 201 -5.08 16.60 3.45
CA CYS A 201 -4.00 16.61 4.43
C CYS A 201 -2.69 16.95 3.70
N SER A 202 -1.74 17.56 4.40
CA SER A 202 -0.37 17.63 3.91
C SER A 202 0.28 16.25 3.97
N TYR A 203 1.13 15.96 3.00
CA TYR A 203 2.13 14.92 3.13
C TYR A 203 3.49 15.58 2.98
N ALA A 204 4.33 15.31 3.96
CA ALA A 204 5.77 15.47 3.98
C ALA A 204 6.19 14.51 5.09
N LYS A 205 7.36 13.87 5.00
CA LYS A 205 7.86 13.21 6.20
C LYS A 205 8.20 14.29 7.21
N GLU A 206 7.58 14.25 8.38
CA GLU A 206 8.07 15.00 9.52
C GLU A 206 9.53 14.58 9.73
N VAL A 207 10.45 15.52 9.53
CA VAL A 207 11.83 15.34 9.98
C VAL A 207 11.75 15.37 11.49
N HIS A 208 11.69 14.20 12.12
CA HIS A 208 12.00 14.11 13.55
C HIS A 208 13.48 14.49 13.69
N ASN A 209 13.72 15.78 13.96
CA ASN A 209 15.00 16.22 14.50
C ASN A 209 15.08 15.63 15.91
N GLU A 210 15.74 14.47 16.03
CA GLU A 210 16.25 14.01 17.31
C GLU A 210 17.15 15.14 17.86
N HIS A 211 16.70 15.77 18.95
CA HIS A 211 17.52 16.64 19.79
C HIS A 211 18.20 15.77 20.84
#